data_AF-A0AAW8BPQ8-F1
#
_entry.id   AF-A0AAW8BPQ8-F1
#
_cell.length_a   1.000
_cell.length_b   1.000
_cell.length_c   1.000
_cell.angle_alpha   90.00
_cell.angle_beta   90.00
_cell.angle_gamma   90.00
#
_symmetry.space_group_name_H-M   'P 1'
#
loop_
_entity.id
_entity.type
_entity.pdbx_description
1 polymer ?
#
loop_
_entity_poly.entity_id
_entity_poly.type
_entity_poly.pdbx_seq_one_letter_code
_entity_poly.pdbx_strand_id
1 'polypeptide(L)'
;MLNRCIGTDAGLFATQHWGRRPLLSRTDSLPRDFSDLLSPSAVDELISRRGVRTPFLRMAKTGDVLARDCYTGPAGFGAEMPDQVDSAKVLAEFAAGATIVLQGLHRLWPPMIDFVRSMVDDLGHPVQANAYVTPPGSRGFDPHYDVHDVFILQAAGEKHWTVHAPVHEHPLPSQPWTQHREAIAARVDDEPVIDTVLSAGDALYLPRGWVHSARSQEATSIHLTIGVSAMTNLDVVRAVVDTLASDVEFRSPLAMGIDATNRDEMAATASKIMARLVGVMRDRADDLSDAAAARLSDRHAESTRPAPVQVLASLDAAERAGATAVRWRHGLIGTRQIQDGRVVLRLPDRTMTFPDSCAPAIEALHRGLVADADTLPGLDRADSTVLIRRLLREAVVVPVGPEQG
;
A
#
# COMPACT_ATOMS: atom_id res chain seq x y z
N MET A 1 -6.15 -7.69 -10.46
CA MET A 1 -4.83 -8.31 -10.21
C MET A 1 -4.85 -9.44 -9.19
N LEU A 2 -5.74 -9.43 -8.19
CA LEU A 2 -5.85 -10.44 -7.15
C LEU A 2 -5.91 -11.88 -7.69
N ASN A 3 -6.70 -12.13 -8.75
CA ASN A 3 -6.80 -13.45 -9.39
C ASN A 3 -5.48 -13.96 -10.00
N ARG A 4 -4.45 -13.12 -10.16
CA ARG A 4 -3.08 -13.58 -10.51
C ARG A 4 -2.33 -14.16 -9.31
N CYS A 5 -2.82 -13.97 -8.09
CA CYS A 5 -2.14 -14.34 -6.85
C CYS A 5 -2.90 -15.42 -6.05
N ILE A 6 -4.13 -15.74 -6.42
CA ILE A 6 -4.98 -16.71 -5.72
C ILE A 6 -5.46 -17.80 -6.68
N GLY A 7 -5.21 -19.06 -6.35
CA GLY A 7 -5.67 -20.24 -7.09
C GLY A 7 -7.10 -20.65 -6.72
N THR A 8 -7.93 -19.68 -6.34
CA THR A 8 -9.32 -19.86 -5.92
C THR A 8 -10.15 -18.64 -6.31
N ASP A 9 -11.48 -18.74 -6.22
CA ASP A 9 -12.37 -17.61 -6.45
C ASP A 9 -12.18 -16.51 -5.38
N ALA A 10 -12.33 -15.25 -5.79
CA ALA A 10 -12.13 -14.09 -4.93
C ALA A 10 -13.08 -14.07 -3.71
N GLY A 11 -14.33 -14.52 -3.87
CA GLY A 11 -15.29 -14.61 -2.76
C GLY A 11 -14.91 -15.70 -1.74
N LEU A 12 -14.40 -16.84 -2.22
CA LEU A 12 -13.87 -17.90 -1.35
C LEU A 12 -12.60 -17.45 -0.63
N PHE A 13 -11.70 -16.75 -1.33
CA PHE A 13 -10.52 -16.15 -0.73
C PHE A 13 -10.92 -15.18 0.40
N ALA A 14 -11.83 -14.25 0.12
CA ALA A 14 -12.26 -13.23 1.08
C ALA A 14 -12.90 -13.84 2.34
N THR A 15 -13.66 -14.93 2.20
CA THR A 15 -14.39 -15.53 3.33
C THR A 15 -13.58 -16.59 4.09
N GLN A 16 -12.67 -17.30 3.43
CA GLN A 16 -11.97 -18.43 4.04
C GLN A 16 -10.49 -18.19 4.30
N HIS A 17 -9.82 -17.32 3.54
CA HIS A 17 -8.38 -17.12 3.63
C HIS A 17 -8.00 -15.75 4.18
N TRP A 18 -8.61 -14.67 3.65
CA TRP A 18 -8.30 -13.30 4.03
C TRP A 18 -8.34 -13.09 5.55
N GLY A 19 -7.20 -12.70 6.12
CA GLY A 19 -6.97 -12.50 7.55
C GLY A 19 -6.98 -13.77 8.40
N ARG A 20 -7.16 -14.97 7.85
CA ARG A 20 -7.46 -16.19 8.61
C ARG A 20 -6.41 -17.27 8.46
N ARG A 21 -6.13 -17.71 7.23
CA ARG A 21 -5.24 -18.84 6.96
C ARG A 21 -4.43 -18.63 5.67
N PRO A 22 -3.24 -19.25 5.57
CA PRO A 22 -2.45 -19.23 4.36
C PRO A 22 -3.20 -19.77 3.16
N LEU A 23 -2.78 -19.35 1.97
CA LEU A 23 -3.19 -19.95 0.70
C LEU A 23 -1.97 -20.14 -0.19
N LEU A 24 -1.65 -21.39 -0.49
CA LEU A 24 -0.68 -21.75 -1.52
C LEU A 24 -1.41 -21.91 -2.86
N SER A 25 -0.97 -21.17 -3.86
CA SER A 25 -1.50 -21.19 -5.23
C SER A 25 -0.38 -21.57 -6.18
N ARG A 26 -0.54 -22.68 -6.90
CA ARG A 26 0.49 -23.18 -7.84
C ARG A 26 0.37 -22.49 -9.19
N THR A 27 1.47 -22.40 -9.92
CA THR A 27 1.51 -21.78 -11.26
C THR A 27 0.41 -22.30 -12.19
N ASP A 28 0.11 -23.60 -12.17
CA ASP A 28 -0.93 -24.22 -13.02
C ASP A 28 -2.36 -23.77 -12.67
N SER A 29 -2.56 -23.24 -11.46
CA SER A 29 -3.85 -22.68 -11.00
C SER A 29 -3.96 -21.17 -11.22
N LEU A 30 -2.90 -20.53 -11.73
CA LEU A 30 -2.80 -19.10 -11.92
C LEU A 30 -2.78 -18.76 -13.43
N PRO A 31 -3.30 -17.59 -13.84
CA PRO A 31 -3.49 -17.27 -15.26
C PRO A 31 -2.17 -17.06 -16.02
N ARG A 32 -1.08 -16.69 -15.33
CA ARG A 32 0.29 -16.52 -15.87
C ARG A 32 1.28 -16.25 -14.74
N ASP A 33 2.58 -16.41 -15.05
CA ASP A 33 3.69 -16.12 -14.13
C ASP A 33 3.86 -14.63 -13.79
N PHE A 34 4.91 -14.30 -13.03
CA PHE A 34 5.23 -12.94 -12.57
C PHE A 34 6.48 -12.33 -13.23
N SER A 35 6.97 -12.91 -14.32
CA SER A 35 8.18 -12.45 -15.01
C SER A 35 7.99 -11.06 -15.64
N ASP A 36 6.75 -10.67 -15.96
CA ASP A 36 6.37 -9.33 -16.42
C ASP A 36 6.50 -8.26 -15.33
N LEU A 37 6.41 -8.67 -14.05
CA LEU A 37 6.52 -7.76 -12.91
C LEU A 37 7.97 -7.52 -12.53
N LEU A 38 8.79 -8.57 -12.47
CA LEU A 38 10.22 -8.45 -12.16
C LEU A 38 11.02 -9.68 -12.61
N SER A 39 11.74 -9.55 -13.73
CA SER A 39 12.68 -10.56 -14.22
C SER A 39 14.10 -10.36 -13.64
N PRO A 40 15.01 -11.35 -13.79
CA PRO A 40 16.42 -11.15 -13.47
C PRO A 40 17.05 -9.95 -14.22
N SER A 41 16.72 -9.76 -15.50
CA SER A 41 17.23 -8.62 -16.27
C SER A 41 16.68 -7.28 -15.77
N ALA A 42 15.46 -7.24 -15.23
CA ALA A 42 14.90 -6.06 -14.60
C ALA A 42 15.62 -5.72 -13.28
N VAL A 43 16.05 -6.72 -12.51
CA VAL A 43 16.91 -6.52 -11.34
C VAL A 43 18.24 -5.87 -11.75
N ASP A 44 18.88 -6.40 -12.80
CA ASP A 44 20.13 -5.82 -13.32
C ASP A 44 19.91 -4.38 -13.79
N GLU A 45 18.83 -4.08 -14.50
CA GLU A 45 18.49 -2.72 -14.95
C GLU A 45 18.31 -1.76 -13.77
N LEU A 46 17.55 -2.18 -12.74
CA LEU A 46 17.29 -1.38 -11.55
C LEU A 46 18.60 -1.05 -10.82
N ILE A 47 19.48 -2.04 -10.63
CA ILE A 47 20.72 -1.86 -9.88
C ILE A 47 21.76 -1.09 -10.70
N SER A 48 21.94 -1.41 -11.97
CA SER A 48 23.07 -0.91 -12.78
C SER A 48 22.77 0.35 -13.59
N ARG A 49 21.51 0.63 -13.95
CA ARG A 49 21.16 1.71 -14.90
C ARG A 49 20.28 2.80 -14.32
N ARG A 50 19.44 2.49 -13.34
CA ARG A 50 18.40 3.41 -12.84
C ARG A 50 18.89 4.33 -11.72
N GLY A 51 20.16 4.23 -11.31
CA GLY A 51 20.75 5.07 -10.26
C GLY A 51 19.99 4.94 -8.93
N VAL A 52 19.57 3.73 -8.57
CA VAL A 52 18.83 3.47 -7.33
C VAL A 52 19.64 3.97 -6.12
N ARG A 53 18.94 4.51 -5.14
CA ARG A 53 19.49 5.07 -3.90
C ARG A 53 18.86 4.43 -2.69
N THR A 54 19.43 4.69 -1.52
CA THR A 54 18.73 4.39 -0.27
C THR A 54 17.48 5.30 -0.13
N PRO A 55 16.36 4.81 0.43
CA PRO A 55 16.13 3.50 1.04
C PRO A 55 15.57 2.43 0.07
N PHE A 56 15.62 2.62 -1.25
CA PHE A 56 15.01 1.70 -2.22
C PHE A 56 15.81 0.41 -2.45
N LEU A 57 17.03 0.32 -1.93
CA LEU A 57 17.82 -0.90 -1.86
C LEU A 57 18.46 -1.05 -0.48
N ARG A 58 18.37 -2.25 0.08
CA ARG A 58 19.17 -2.70 1.22
C ARG A 58 19.69 -4.12 0.97
N MET A 59 20.73 -4.51 1.67
CA MET A 59 21.25 -5.88 1.65
C MET A 59 21.19 -6.49 3.04
N ALA A 60 20.89 -7.79 3.11
CA ALA A 60 20.83 -8.52 4.37
C ALA A 60 21.52 -9.88 4.25
N LYS A 61 22.20 -10.32 5.31
CA LYS A 61 22.95 -11.57 5.35
C LYS A 61 22.75 -12.23 6.70
N THR A 62 22.27 -13.48 6.71
CA THR A 62 22.10 -14.27 7.94
C THR A 62 21.29 -13.56 9.02
N GLY A 63 20.20 -12.87 8.63
CA GLY A 63 19.32 -12.16 9.57
C GLY A 63 19.66 -10.69 9.81
N ASP A 64 20.88 -10.26 9.51
CA ASP A 64 21.33 -8.88 9.75
C ASP A 64 21.31 -8.01 8.49
N VAL A 65 20.90 -6.76 8.64
CA VAL A 65 20.97 -5.74 7.58
C VAL A 65 22.38 -5.17 7.51
N LEU A 66 22.99 -5.21 6.32
CA LEU A 66 24.34 -4.68 6.10
C LEU A 66 24.36 -3.15 6.23
N ALA A 67 25.50 -2.60 6.66
CA ALA A 67 25.72 -1.16 6.65
C ALA A 67 25.67 -0.62 5.20
N ARG A 68 25.14 0.59 5.02
CA ARG A 68 24.92 1.18 3.68
C ARG A 68 26.21 1.28 2.86
N ASP A 69 27.31 1.68 3.49
CA ASP A 69 28.61 1.85 2.83
C ASP A 69 29.19 0.56 2.23
N CYS A 70 28.68 -0.60 2.65
CA CYS A 70 29.02 -1.90 2.04
C CYS A 70 28.49 -2.04 0.62
N TYR A 71 27.44 -1.31 0.24
CA TYR A 71 26.79 -1.44 -1.08
C TYR A 71 26.44 -0.09 -1.73
N THR A 72 26.77 1.03 -1.10
CA THR A 72 26.68 2.38 -1.66
C THR A 72 28.04 3.06 -1.76
N GLY A 73 28.14 4.09 -2.59
CA GLY A 73 29.32 4.94 -2.69
C GLY A 73 28.98 6.33 -3.19
N PRO A 74 29.92 7.29 -3.05
CA PRO A 74 29.78 8.59 -3.66
C PRO A 74 29.84 8.47 -5.18
N ALA A 75 29.02 9.24 -5.88
CA ALA A 75 29.00 9.27 -7.34
C ALA A 75 28.70 10.68 -7.87
N GLY A 76 29.13 10.93 -9.11
CA GLY A 76 28.74 12.10 -9.89
C GLY A 76 29.80 13.18 -10.06
N PHE A 77 29.62 13.96 -11.12
CA PHE A 77 30.22 15.28 -11.37
C PHE A 77 29.06 16.19 -11.82
N GLY A 78 28.89 17.36 -11.19
CA GLY A 78 27.75 18.27 -11.42
C GLY A 78 26.49 17.98 -10.61
N ALA A 79 26.24 16.72 -10.22
CA ALA A 79 25.22 16.33 -9.24
C ALA A 79 25.80 15.25 -8.32
N GLU A 80 26.50 15.69 -7.28
CA GLU A 80 27.15 14.78 -6.32
C GLU A 80 26.10 14.05 -5.48
N MET A 81 26.27 12.73 -5.36
CA MET A 81 25.37 11.85 -4.63
C MET A 81 26.17 11.02 -3.63
N PRO A 82 25.96 11.17 -2.31
CA PRO A 82 26.78 10.46 -1.33
C PRO A 82 26.40 8.98 -1.15
N ASP A 83 25.21 8.58 -1.57
CA ASP A 83 24.60 7.28 -1.25
C ASP A 83 24.03 6.55 -2.49
N GLN A 84 24.64 6.76 -3.65
CA GLN A 84 24.25 6.01 -4.84
C GLN A 84 24.62 4.54 -4.67
N VAL A 85 23.73 3.64 -5.09
CA VAL A 85 24.05 2.20 -5.12
C VAL A 85 25.24 1.96 -6.04
N ASP A 86 26.24 1.26 -5.52
CA ASP A 86 27.43 0.84 -6.26
C ASP A 86 27.24 -0.62 -6.69
N SER A 87 26.97 -0.84 -7.98
CA SER A 87 26.70 -2.18 -8.51
C SER A 87 27.85 -3.17 -8.33
N ALA A 88 29.11 -2.72 -8.28
CA ALA A 88 30.26 -3.60 -8.07
C ALA A 88 30.32 -4.06 -6.61
N LYS A 89 30.04 -3.16 -5.67
CA LYS A 89 29.90 -3.52 -4.25
C LYS A 89 28.72 -4.46 -4.00
N VAL A 90 27.57 -4.17 -4.61
CA VAL A 90 26.39 -5.06 -4.54
C VAL A 90 26.73 -6.46 -5.05
N LEU A 91 27.42 -6.57 -6.19
CA LEU A 91 27.85 -7.86 -6.73
C LEU A 91 28.76 -8.61 -5.74
N ALA A 92 29.73 -7.92 -5.13
CA ALA A 92 30.64 -8.52 -4.16
C ALA A 92 29.89 -9.07 -2.93
N GLU A 93 28.98 -8.29 -2.35
CA GLU A 93 28.18 -8.72 -1.21
C GLU A 93 27.20 -9.85 -1.57
N PHE A 94 26.58 -9.78 -2.76
CA PHE A 94 25.69 -10.82 -3.25
C PHE A 94 26.43 -12.14 -3.47
N ALA A 95 27.62 -12.10 -4.09
CA ALA A 95 28.48 -13.27 -4.25
C ALA A 95 28.95 -13.82 -2.89
N ALA A 96 29.06 -12.97 -1.87
CA ALA A 96 29.36 -13.38 -0.50
C ALA A 96 28.14 -13.96 0.25
N GLY A 97 26.97 -14.09 -0.39
CA GLY A 97 25.77 -14.71 0.19
C GLY A 97 24.73 -13.72 0.73
N ALA A 98 24.90 -12.42 0.53
CA ALA A 98 23.91 -11.43 0.94
C ALA A 98 22.69 -11.41 -0.01
N THR A 99 21.49 -11.26 0.55
CA THR A 99 20.24 -11.04 -0.17
C THR A 99 20.08 -9.55 -0.49
N ILE A 100 19.75 -9.23 -1.74
CA ILE A 100 19.34 -7.88 -2.14
C ILE A 100 17.84 -7.74 -1.83
N VAL A 101 17.46 -6.64 -1.20
CA VAL A 101 16.07 -6.26 -0.98
C VAL A 101 15.80 -4.95 -1.72
N LEU A 102 15.02 -5.03 -2.79
CA LEU A 102 14.53 -3.86 -3.52
C LEU A 102 13.21 -3.42 -2.86
N GLN A 103 13.24 -2.27 -2.20
CA GLN A 103 12.14 -1.80 -1.37
C GLN A 103 11.31 -0.75 -2.09
N GLY A 104 10.00 -0.80 -1.92
CA GLY A 104 9.11 0.22 -2.46
C GLY A 104 9.09 0.28 -3.99
N LEU A 105 9.17 -0.87 -4.67
CA LEU A 105 9.22 -0.95 -6.14
C LEU A 105 8.03 -0.25 -6.82
N HIS A 106 6.86 -0.26 -6.17
CA HIS A 106 5.66 0.49 -6.53
C HIS A 106 5.83 2.02 -6.54
N ARG A 107 7.04 2.55 -6.32
CA ARG A 107 7.37 3.98 -6.41
C ARG A 107 8.25 4.34 -7.60
N LEU A 108 8.93 3.35 -8.19
CA LEU A 108 9.96 3.61 -9.21
C LEU A 108 9.96 2.60 -10.37
N TRP A 109 9.26 1.47 -10.25
CA TRP A 109 9.20 0.43 -11.27
C TRP A 109 7.80 0.34 -11.89
N PRO A 110 7.60 0.77 -13.16
CA PRO A 110 6.26 0.91 -13.75
C PRO A 110 5.37 -0.34 -13.69
N PRO A 111 5.85 -1.56 -14.03
CA PRO A 111 5.02 -2.77 -13.88
C PRO A 111 4.49 -2.97 -12.46
N MET A 112 5.30 -2.61 -11.46
CA MET A 112 4.90 -2.72 -10.05
C MET A 112 3.99 -1.57 -9.61
N ILE A 113 4.20 -0.36 -10.13
CA ILE A 113 3.32 0.80 -9.89
C ILE A 113 1.89 0.47 -10.32
N ASP A 114 1.71 -0.12 -11.50
CA ASP A 114 0.38 -0.46 -12.02
C ASP A 114 -0.20 -1.70 -11.32
N PHE A 115 0.61 -2.72 -11.06
CA PHE A 115 0.18 -3.91 -10.33
C PHE A 115 -0.33 -3.58 -8.93
N VAL A 116 0.43 -2.80 -8.14
CA VAL A 116 0.03 -2.39 -6.79
C VAL A 116 -1.24 -1.57 -6.81
N ARG A 117 -1.41 -0.69 -7.80
CA ARG A 117 -2.62 0.12 -7.92
C ARG A 117 -3.87 -0.74 -8.13
N SER A 118 -3.81 -1.69 -9.05
CA SER A 118 -4.92 -2.62 -9.24
C SER A 118 -5.13 -3.56 -8.06
N MET A 119 -4.09 -3.89 -7.30
CA MET A 119 -4.25 -4.66 -6.05
C MET A 119 -4.95 -3.83 -4.96
N VAL A 120 -4.71 -2.51 -4.88
CA VAL A 120 -5.44 -1.62 -3.99
C VAL A 120 -6.94 -1.63 -4.35
N ASP A 121 -7.28 -1.58 -5.63
CA ASP A 121 -8.69 -1.63 -6.07
C ASP A 121 -9.37 -2.95 -5.67
N ASP A 122 -8.71 -4.08 -5.91
CA ASP A 122 -9.28 -5.40 -5.65
C ASP A 122 -9.43 -5.68 -4.14
N LEU A 123 -8.49 -5.18 -3.32
CA LEU A 123 -8.45 -5.46 -1.89
C LEU A 123 -9.11 -4.38 -1.02
N GLY A 124 -9.25 -3.14 -1.52
CA GLY A 124 -9.75 -2.01 -0.73
C GLY A 124 -8.78 -1.55 0.38
N HIS A 125 -7.51 -1.96 0.32
CA HIS A 125 -6.51 -1.69 1.35
C HIS A 125 -5.21 -1.13 0.74
N PRO A 126 -4.44 -0.30 1.48
CA PRO A 126 -3.13 0.13 1.02
C PRO A 126 -2.18 -1.04 0.79
N VAL A 127 -1.51 -1.04 -0.36
CA VAL A 127 -0.58 -2.10 -0.79
C VAL A 127 0.79 -1.50 -1.08
N GLN A 128 1.83 -2.24 -0.71
CA GLN A 128 3.22 -1.99 -1.08
C GLN A 128 3.84 -3.22 -1.71
N ALA A 129 4.97 -3.04 -2.38
CA ALA A 129 5.71 -4.12 -3.00
C ALA A 129 7.22 -3.96 -2.78
N ASN A 130 7.84 -5.06 -2.35
CA ASN A 130 9.27 -5.25 -2.24
C ASN A 130 9.68 -6.48 -3.06
N ALA A 131 10.95 -6.58 -3.43
CA ALA A 131 11.52 -7.80 -3.99
C ALA A 131 12.72 -8.26 -3.19
N TYR A 132 12.94 -9.57 -3.17
CA TYR A 132 14.06 -10.21 -2.50
C TYR A 132 14.78 -11.10 -3.50
N VAL A 133 16.05 -10.79 -3.75
CA VAL A 133 16.93 -11.55 -4.63
C VAL A 133 17.96 -12.24 -3.74
N THR A 134 17.86 -13.56 -3.62
CA THR A 134 18.68 -14.36 -2.71
C THR A 134 19.60 -15.27 -3.53
N PRO A 135 20.94 -15.23 -3.30
CA PRO A 135 21.90 -16.09 -3.98
C PRO A 135 21.72 -17.56 -3.56
N PRO A 136 22.30 -18.54 -4.28
CA PRO A 136 22.18 -19.96 -3.95
C PRO A 136 22.53 -20.31 -2.49
N GLY A 137 21.83 -21.29 -1.91
CA GLY A 137 22.08 -21.89 -0.59
C GLY A 137 21.93 -20.96 0.62
N SER A 138 21.48 -19.72 0.40
CA SER A 138 21.53 -18.63 1.37
C SER A 138 20.15 -18.35 2.01
N ARG A 139 20.18 -17.74 3.20
CA ARG A 139 18.99 -17.28 3.91
C ARG A 139 19.14 -15.78 4.21
N GLY A 140 18.11 -15.01 3.87
CA GLY A 140 18.10 -13.57 4.14
C GLY A 140 17.72 -13.23 5.58
N PHE A 141 16.72 -13.93 6.13
CA PHE A 141 16.07 -13.59 7.40
C PHE A 141 15.77 -14.84 8.23
N ASP A 142 15.81 -14.69 9.55
CA ASP A 142 15.39 -15.71 10.51
C ASP A 142 13.86 -15.88 10.53
N PRO A 143 13.32 -16.97 11.10
CA PRO A 143 11.88 -17.13 11.27
C PRO A 143 11.25 -15.91 11.97
N HIS A 144 10.20 -15.38 11.37
CA HIS A 144 9.50 -14.18 11.85
C HIS A 144 8.04 -14.18 11.39
N TYR A 145 7.26 -13.24 11.89
CA TYR A 145 5.97 -12.88 11.30
C TYR A 145 5.96 -11.41 10.91
N ASP A 146 5.09 -11.07 9.95
CA ASP A 146 4.80 -9.69 9.60
C ASP A 146 3.58 -9.15 10.37
N VAL A 147 3.58 -7.85 10.62
CA VAL A 147 2.43 -7.09 11.20
C VAL A 147 1.41 -6.66 10.15
N HIS A 148 1.57 -7.13 8.92
CA HIS A 148 0.73 -6.87 7.77
C HIS A 148 0.59 -8.14 6.95
N ASP A 149 -0.48 -8.24 6.17
CA ASP A 149 -0.75 -9.39 5.33
C ASP A 149 0.20 -9.36 4.12
N VAL A 150 0.63 -10.51 3.62
CA VAL A 150 1.56 -10.56 2.48
C VAL A 150 1.14 -11.56 1.41
N PHE A 151 1.32 -11.21 0.15
CA PHE A 151 1.38 -12.16 -0.96
C PHE A 151 2.83 -12.28 -1.42
N ILE A 152 3.37 -13.48 -1.37
CA ILE A 152 4.68 -13.86 -1.90
C ILE A 152 4.45 -14.37 -3.32
N LEU A 153 5.08 -13.74 -4.31
CA LEU A 153 4.97 -14.12 -5.71
C LEU A 153 6.36 -14.56 -6.20
N GLN A 154 6.54 -15.83 -6.50
CA GLN A 154 7.82 -16.36 -6.95
C GLN A 154 8.04 -15.97 -8.41
N ALA A 155 8.93 -15.03 -8.66
CA ALA A 155 9.14 -14.46 -9.99
C ALA A 155 10.21 -15.22 -10.79
N ALA A 156 11.25 -15.75 -10.13
CA ALA A 156 12.28 -16.55 -10.77
C ALA A 156 12.97 -17.50 -9.78
N GLY A 157 13.45 -18.64 -10.30
CA GLY A 157 14.13 -19.67 -9.51
C GLY A 157 13.23 -20.29 -8.45
N GLU A 158 13.85 -20.93 -7.47
CA GLU A 158 13.15 -21.72 -6.45
C GLU A 158 13.53 -21.29 -5.03
N LYS A 159 12.55 -21.33 -4.13
CA LYS A 159 12.77 -21.03 -2.71
C LYS A 159 11.96 -21.96 -1.83
N HIS A 160 12.61 -22.55 -0.84
CA HIS A 160 11.95 -23.33 0.20
C HIS A 160 11.32 -22.42 1.23
N TRP A 161 10.05 -22.63 1.50
CA TRP A 161 9.26 -21.89 2.47
C TRP A 161 8.69 -22.84 3.51
N THR A 162 8.89 -22.46 4.77
CA THR A 162 8.30 -23.13 5.93
C THR A 162 7.44 -22.13 6.67
N VAL A 163 6.19 -22.51 6.97
CA VAL A 163 5.17 -21.66 7.58
C VAL A 163 4.51 -22.40 8.74
N HIS A 164 4.44 -21.75 9.89
CA HIS A 164 3.81 -22.26 11.11
C HIS A 164 2.67 -21.33 11.56
N ALA A 165 1.80 -21.88 12.41
CA ALA A 165 0.70 -21.12 13.00
C ALA A 165 1.22 -19.90 13.79
N PRO A 166 0.41 -18.83 13.92
CA PRO A 166 0.80 -17.64 14.66
C PRO A 166 1.18 -17.95 16.12
N VAL A 167 2.14 -17.19 16.63
CA VAL A 167 2.44 -17.11 18.07
C VAL A 167 1.70 -15.96 18.75
N HIS A 168 1.26 -14.99 17.94
CA HIS A 168 0.45 -13.85 18.34
C HIS A 168 -0.51 -13.55 17.20
N GLU A 169 -1.80 -13.67 17.45
CA GLU A 169 -2.84 -13.51 16.42
C GLU A 169 -3.08 -12.03 16.11
N HIS A 170 -3.21 -11.71 14.82
CA HIS A 170 -3.51 -10.37 14.33
C HIS A 170 -2.62 -9.25 14.94
N PRO A 171 -1.28 -9.41 14.94
CA PRO A 171 -0.37 -8.44 15.54
C PRO A 171 -0.62 -7.02 15.00
N LEU A 172 -0.63 -6.05 15.90
CA LEU A 172 -0.63 -4.63 15.53
C LEU A 172 0.78 -4.19 15.10
N PRO A 173 0.91 -3.06 14.38
CA PRO A 173 2.23 -2.50 14.05
C PRO A 173 3.16 -2.28 15.26
N SER A 174 2.59 -2.03 16.44
CA SER A 174 3.32 -1.87 17.70
C SER A 174 3.72 -3.19 18.36
N GLN A 175 3.38 -4.33 17.77
CA GLN A 175 3.62 -5.69 18.27
C GLN A 175 4.50 -6.48 17.28
N PRO A 176 5.73 -6.01 16.98
CA PRO A 176 6.63 -6.69 16.07
C PRO A 176 7.07 -8.04 16.65
N TRP A 177 7.40 -8.96 15.74
CA TRP A 177 7.87 -10.31 16.07
C TRP A 177 9.08 -10.36 17.02
N THR A 178 9.87 -9.28 17.07
CA THR A 178 11.01 -9.17 17.97
C THR A 178 10.63 -9.19 19.45
N GLN A 179 9.37 -8.88 19.80
CA GLN A 179 8.81 -9.01 21.15
C GLN A 179 8.41 -10.47 21.47
N HIS A 180 8.40 -11.36 20.47
CA HIS A 180 7.92 -12.74 20.58
C HIS A 180 8.97 -13.77 20.12
N ARG A 181 10.27 -13.43 20.14
CA ARG A 181 11.36 -14.29 19.65
C ARG A 181 11.38 -15.68 20.27
N GLU A 182 11.19 -15.77 21.59
CA GLU A 182 11.19 -17.05 22.32
C GLU A 182 10.01 -17.94 21.88
N ALA A 183 8.82 -17.36 21.76
CA ALA A 183 7.64 -18.08 21.28
C ALA A 183 7.82 -18.56 19.82
N ILE A 184 8.45 -17.75 18.98
CA ILE A 184 8.79 -18.13 17.59
C ILE A 184 9.79 -19.27 17.57
N ALA A 185 10.84 -19.22 18.39
CA ALA A 185 11.85 -20.27 18.48
C ALA A 185 11.23 -21.62 18.90
N ALA A 186 10.26 -21.61 19.82
CA ALA A 186 9.51 -22.81 20.16
C ALA A 186 8.57 -23.26 19.02
N ARG A 187 7.93 -22.31 18.32
CA ARG A 187 6.97 -22.61 17.25
C ARG A 187 7.58 -23.30 16.05
N VAL A 188 8.85 -23.02 15.72
CA VAL A 188 9.50 -23.62 14.56
C VAL A 188 9.86 -25.10 14.73
N ASP A 189 9.79 -25.62 15.97
CA ASP A 189 9.96 -27.05 16.26
C ASP A 189 8.64 -27.84 16.08
N ASP A 190 7.50 -27.15 15.94
CA ASP A 190 6.20 -27.77 15.62
C ASP A 190 6.14 -28.19 14.13
N GLU A 191 5.25 -29.13 13.81
CA GLU A 191 4.93 -29.48 12.42
C GLU A 191 4.48 -28.23 11.63
N PRO A 192 5.13 -27.92 10.48
CA PRO A 192 4.75 -26.77 9.68
C PRO A 192 3.38 -26.95 9.02
N VAL A 193 2.62 -25.87 8.96
CA VAL A 193 1.34 -25.83 8.23
C VAL A 193 1.58 -25.87 6.72
N ILE A 194 2.67 -25.24 6.26
CA ILE A 194 3.17 -25.36 4.89
C ILE A 194 4.68 -25.58 4.96
N ASP A 195 5.15 -26.63 4.30
CA ASP A 195 6.55 -26.88 4.01
C ASP A 195 6.66 -27.23 2.52
N THR A 196 7.15 -26.29 1.72
CA THR A 196 7.19 -26.46 0.26
C THR A 196 8.28 -25.64 -0.42
N VAL A 197 8.74 -26.12 -1.58
CA VAL A 197 9.45 -25.28 -2.55
C VAL A 197 8.42 -24.53 -3.39
N LEU A 198 8.59 -23.21 -3.52
CA LEU A 198 7.89 -22.39 -4.50
C LEU A 198 8.75 -22.27 -5.76
N SER A 199 8.15 -22.54 -6.91
CA SER A 199 8.77 -22.37 -8.24
C SER A 199 8.26 -21.12 -8.93
N ALA A 200 8.95 -20.64 -9.96
CA ALA A 200 8.52 -19.46 -10.71
C ALA A 200 7.05 -19.59 -11.17
N GLY A 201 6.24 -18.56 -10.88
CA GLY A 201 4.80 -18.54 -11.11
C GLY A 201 3.94 -18.93 -9.92
N ASP A 202 4.48 -19.58 -8.88
CA ASP A 202 3.73 -19.88 -7.65
C ASP A 202 3.47 -18.61 -6.82
N ALA A 203 2.36 -18.60 -6.08
CA ALA A 203 2.01 -17.56 -5.11
C ALA A 203 1.65 -18.15 -3.74
N LEU A 204 2.03 -17.45 -2.67
CA LEU A 204 1.70 -17.81 -1.29
C LEU A 204 1.17 -16.57 -0.56
N TYR A 205 -0.09 -16.63 -0.13
CA TYR A 205 -0.68 -15.62 0.75
C TYR A 205 -0.48 -16.03 2.21
N LEU A 206 -0.03 -15.09 3.05
CA LEU A 206 0.10 -15.23 4.50
C LEU A 206 -0.61 -14.07 5.20
N PRO A 207 -1.60 -14.36 6.08
CA PRO A 207 -2.12 -13.35 6.98
C PRO A 207 -1.05 -12.88 7.97
N ARG A 208 -1.17 -11.63 8.46
CA ARG A 208 -0.25 -11.14 9.50
C ARG A 208 -0.23 -12.06 10.73
N GLY A 209 0.93 -12.20 11.36
CA GLY A 209 1.16 -13.07 12.52
C GLY A 209 1.59 -14.50 12.19
N TRP A 210 1.42 -14.97 10.95
CA TRP A 210 1.91 -16.30 10.54
C TRP A 210 3.43 -16.34 10.50
N VAL A 211 4.01 -17.28 11.26
CA VAL A 211 5.46 -17.44 11.37
C VAL A 211 5.96 -18.10 10.11
N HIS A 212 6.95 -17.50 9.45
CA HIS A 212 7.49 -18.03 8.21
C HIS A 212 9.01 -17.81 8.12
N SER A 213 9.65 -18.67 7.33
CA SER A 213 11.05 -18.53 6.94
C SER A 213 11.26 -19.06 5.53
N ALA A 214 12.32 -18.60 4.87
CA ALA A 214 12.61 -18.99 3.49
C ALA A 214 14.10 -19.13 3.21
N ARG A 215 14.48 -20.17 2.47
CA ARG A 215 15.87 -20.45 2.06
C ARG A 215 15.94 -20.68 0.56
N SER A 216 16.90 -20.07 -0.12
CA SER A 216 17.15 -20.38 -1.54
C SER A 216 17.78 -21.76 -1.69
N GLN A 217 17.50 -22.40 -2.82
CA GLN A 217 18.02 -23.71 -3.17
C GLN A 217 19.31 -23.59 -3.99
N GLU A 218 19.46 -24.39 -5.04
CA GLU A 218 20.69 -24.50 -5.85
C GLU A 218 20.93 -23.30 -6.77
N ALA A 219 19.90 -22.49 -7.04
CA ALA A 219 19.96 -21.33 -7.92
C ALA A 219 19.54 -20.03 -7.23
N THR A 220 19.85 -18.90 -7.85
CA THR A 220 19.33 -17.59 -7.43
C THR A 220 17.81 -17.60 -7.47
N SER A 221 17.19 -17.06 -6.41
CA SER A 221 15.74 -16.91 -6.32
C SER A 221 15.34 -15.45 -6.25
N ILE A 222 14.27 -15.10 -6.96
CA ILE A 222 13.61 -13.80 -6.94
C ILE A 222 12.16 -14.01 -6.54
N HIS A 223 11.73 -13.36 -5.46
CA HIS A 223 10.31 -13.24 -5.16
C HIS A 223 9.92 -11.79 -4.87
N LEU A 224 8.67 -11.49 -5.15
CA LEU A 224 8.00 -10.25 -4.78
C LEU A 224 7.21 -10.50 -3.50
N THR A 225 7.27 -9.55 -2.56
CA THR A 225 6.40 -9.52 -1.39
C THR A 225 5.48 -8.32 -1.51
N ILE A 226 4.20 -8.60 -1.74
CA ILE A 226 3.13 -7.63 -1.83
C ILE A 226 2.51 -7.50 -0.43
N GLY A 227 2.93 -6.49 0.30
CA GLY A 227 2.46 -6.23 1.66
C GLY A 227 1.18 -5.41 1.66
N VAL A 228 0.18 -5.83 2.45
CA VAL A 228 -1.13 -5.20 2.54
C VAL A 228 -1.38 -4.71 3.96
N SER A 229 -1.53 -3.40 4.11
CA SER A 229 -1.89 -2.77 5.37
C SER A 229 -3.41 -2.81 5.55
N ALA A 230 -3.94 -3.97 5.91
CA ALA A 230 -5.38 -4.16 6.10
C ALA A 230 -5.93 -3.23 7.20
N MET A 231 -6.99 -2.50 6.88
CA MET A 231 -7.71 -1.69 7.85
C MET A 231 -8.42 -2.61 8.85
N THR A 232 -8.32 -2.29 10.14
CA THR A 232 -8.86 -3.13 11.22
C THR A 232 -10.08 -2.49 11.89
N ASN A 233 -10.85 -3.30 12.62
CA ASN A 233 -11.92 -2.79 13.47
C ASN A 233 -11.41 -1.74 14.49
N LEU A 234 -10.17 -1.91 14.97
CA LEU A 234 -9.55 -0.94 15.88
C LEU A 234 -9.31 0.41 15.20
N ASP A 235 -8.98 0.42 13.91
CA ASP A 235 -8.80 1.66 13.15
C ASP A 235 -10.12 2.44 13.02
N VAL A 236 -11.24 1.73 12.85
CA VAL A 236 -12.58 2.32 12.84
C VAL A 236 -12.93 2.88 14.21
N VAL A 237 -12.72 2.12 15.29
CA VAL A 237 -12.96 2.59 16.67
C VAL A 237 -12.12 3.84 16.97
N ARG A 238 -10.84 3.84 16.59
CA ARG A 238 -9.97 5.02 16.73
C ARG A 238 -10.51 6.21 15.95
N ALA A 239 -10.90 6.01 14.69
CA ALA A 239 -11.46 7.08 13.88
C ALA A 239 -12.71 7.70 14.53
N VAL A 240 -13.61 6.88 15.09
CA VAL A 240 -14.79 7.34 15.85
C VAL A 240 -14.38 8.10 17.11
N VAL A 241 -13.48 7.56 17.93
CA VAL A 241 -13.02 8.24 19.16
C VAL A 241 -12.34 9.57 18.84
N ASP A 242 -11.54 9.64 17.79
CA ASP A 242 -10.85 10.86 17.36
C ASP A 242 -11.83 11.96 16.95
N THR A 243 -13.07 11.63 16.55
CA THR A 243 -14.12 12.64 16.25
C THR A 243 -14.55 13.40 17.51
N LEU A 244 -14.46 12.81 18.69
CA LEU A 244 -14.84 13.43 19.95
C LEU A 244 -13.98 14.65 20.29
N ALA A 245 -12.83 14.84 19.62
CA ALA A 245 -12.02 16.03 19.74
C ALA A 245 -12.79 17.33 19.37
N SER A 246 -13.83 17.26 18.54
CA SER A 246 -14.69 18.43 18.28
C SER A 246 -15.66 18.75 19.42
N ASP A 247 -15.89 17.81 20.32
CA ASP A 247 -16.85 17.94 21.41
C ASP A 247 -16.20 18.63 22.62
N VAL A 248 -16.77 19.76 23.04
CA VAL A 248 -16.25 20.54 24.18
C VAL A 248 -16.28 19.76 25.49
N GLU A 249 -17.24 18.84 25.64
CA GLU A 249 -17.42 18.09 26.86
C GLU A 249 -16.32 17.03 27.04
N PHE A 250 -15.91 16.38 25.96
CA PHE A 250 -14.78 15.43 25.96
C PHE A 250 -13.40 16.13 26.00
N ARG A 251 -13.34 17.41 25.64
CA ARG A 251 -12.14 18.25 25.80
C ARG A 251 -11.99 18.87 27.18
N SER A 252 -13.04 18.86 28.00
CA SER A 252 -13.03 19.49 29.32
C SER A 252 -12.08 18.74 30.26
N PRO A 253 -11.34 19.45 31.14
CA PRO A 253 -10.44 18.80 32.08
C PRO A 253 -11.22 17.93 33.06
N LEU A 254 -10.56 16.89 33.57
CA LEU A 254 -11.07 16.14 34.72
C LEU A 254 -11.17 17.05 35.94
N ALA A 255 -11.95 16.63 36.94
CA ALA A 255 -12.14 17.40 38.17
C ALA A 255 -10.78 17.72 38.84
N MET A 256 -10.68 18.91 39.44
CA MET A 256 -9.50 19.30 40.20
C MET A 256 -9.33 18.36 41.41
N GLY A 257 -8.10 17.92 41.67
CA GLY A 257 -7.76 17.11 42.85
C GLY A 257 -7.91 15.59 42.67
N ILE A 258 -8.08 15.11 41.44
CA ILE A 258 -8.02 13.66 41.17
C ILE A 258 -6.64 13.07 41.48
N ASP A 259 -6.60 11.86 42.04
CA ASP A 259 -5.35 11.11 42.17
C ASP A 259 -5.17 10.19 40.95
N ALA A 260 -4.38 10.65 39.97
CA ALA A 260 -4.08 9.88 38.76
C ALA A 260 -3.27 8.60 39.02
N THR A 261 -2.71 8.43 40.22
CA THR A 261 -1.98 7.21 40.63
C THR A 261 -2.88 6.19 41.31
N ASN A 262 -4.06 6.62 41.78
CA ASN A 262 -5.07 5.73 42.35
C ASN A 262 -5.83 5.00 41.24
N ARG A 263 -5.56 3.70 41.11
CA ARG A 263 -6.16 2.85 40.08
C ARG A 263 -7.68 2.78 40.18
N ASP A 264 -8.24 2.70 41.39
CA ASP A 264 -9.68 2.56 41.60
C ASP A 264 -10.41 3.86 41.24
N GLU A 265 -9.84 5.00 41.61
CA GLU A 265 -10.36 6.31 41.24
C GLU A 265 -10.33 6.54 39.72
N MET A 266 -9.23 6.17 39.06
CA MET A 266 -9.11 6.26 37.61
C MET A 266 -10.03 5.29 36.87
N ALA A 267 -10.24 4.07 37.40
CA ALA A 267 -11.20 3.13 36.86
C ALA A 267 -12.65 3.65 36.97
N ALA A 268 -13.01 4.27 38.10
CA ALA A 268 -14.31 4.90 38.28
C ALA A 268 -14.50 6.09 37.33
N THR A 269 -13.46 6.90 37.13
CA THR A 269 -13.47 8.02 36.18
C THR A 269 -13.62 7.54 34.75
N ALA A 270 -12.86 6.53 34.34
CA ALA A 270 -12.98 5.89 33.02
C ALA A 270 -14.40 5.33 32.79
N SER A 271 -14.99 4.69 33.80
CA SER A 271 -16.37 4.16 33.72
C SER A 271 -17.41 5.26 33.47
N LYS A 272 -17.27 6.42 34.13
CA LYS A 272 -18.14 7.58 33.90
C LYS A 272 -18.00 8.14 32.48
N ILE A 273 -16.76 8.26 31.99
CA ILE A 273 -16.48 8.72 30.62
C ILE A 273 -17.01 7.73 29.59
N MET A 274 -16.85 6.42 29.83
CA MET A 274 -17.42 5.38 28.97
C MET A 274 -18.95 5.46 28.92
N ALA A 275 -19.63 5.67 30.06
CA ALA A 275 -21.09 5.83 30.06
C ALA A 275 -21.53 7.05 29.23
N ARG A 276 -20.81 8.18 29.32
CA ARG A 276 -21.05 9.34 28.46
C ARG A 276 -20.80 9.03 26.99
N LEU A 277 -19.70 8.34 26.69
CA LEU A 277 -19.37 7.91 25.34
C LEU A 277 -20.47 7.05 24.72
N VAL A 278 -21.02 6.09 25.48
CA VAL A 278 -22.16 5.27 25.02
C VAL A 278 -23.38 6.14 24.71
N GLY A 279 -23.67 7.15 25.54
CA GLY A 279 -24.74 8.11 25.27
C GLY A 279 -24.52 8.85 23.95
N VAL A 280 -23.33 9.41 23.75
CA VAL A 280 -23.00 10.16 22.52
C VAL A 280 -22.98 9.26 21.29
N MET A 281 -22.45 8.04 21.39
CA MET A 281 -22.51 7.05 20.32
C MET A 281 -23.94 6.66 19.95
N ARG A 282 -24.86 6.66 20.91
CA ARG A 282 -26.29 6.38 20.67
C ARG A 282 -26.98 7.56 20.00
N ASP A 283 -26.76 8.77 20.52
CA ASP A 283 -27.54 9.95 20.14
C ASP A 283 -27.01 10.61 18.84
N ARG A 284 -25.74 10.39 18.50
CA ARG A 284 -25.05 11.02 17.36
C ARG A 284 -24.36 10.00 16.46
N ALA A 285 -24.92 8.80 16.35
CA ALA A 285 -24.34 7.70 15.59
C ALA A 285 -24.02 8.09 14.14
N ASP A 286 -24.93 8.80 13.47
CA ASP A 286 -24.78 9.20 12.07
C ASP A 286 -23.63 10.21 11.89
N ASP A 287 -23.63 11.30 12.67
CA ASP A 287 -22.56 12.32 12.63
C ASP A 287 -21.18 11.72 12.89
N LEU A 288 -21.07 10.84 13.89
CA LEU A 288 -19.81 10.19 14.26
C LEU A 288 -19.35 9.23 13.16
N SER A 289 -20.29 8.51 12.54
CA SER A 289 -20.01 7.57 11.45
C SER A 289 -19.52 8.30 10.21
N ASP A 290 -20.18 9.40 9.82
CA ASP A 290 -19.78 10.22 8.67
C ASP A 290 -18.40 10.86 8.89
N ALA A 291 -18.15 11.42 10.07
CA ALA A 291 -16.86 12.01 10.41
C ALA A 291 -15.74 10.96 10.48
N ALA A 292 -16.02 9.76 11.02
CA ALA A 292 -15.08 8.64 11.02
C ALA A 292 -14.80 8.14 9.59
N ALA A 293 -15.82 8.02 8.76
CA ALA A 293 -15.68 7.62 7.36
C ALA A 293 -14.81 8.60 6.57
N ALA A 294 -15.02 9.92 6.76
CA ALA A 294 -14.17 10.95 6.16
C ALA A 294 -12.71 10.80 6.58
N ARG A 295 -12.44 10.59 7.88
CA ARG A 295 -11.07 10.39 8.39
C ARG A 295 -10.41 9.12 7.86
N LEU A 296 -11.16 8.03 7.75
CA LEU A 296 -10.66 6.77 7.21
C LEU A 296 -10.35 6.90 5.71
N SER A 297 -11.19 7.61 4.97
CA SER A 297 -10.97 7.95 3.56
C SER A 297 -9.70 8.80 3.38
N ASP A 298 -9.55 9.85 4.19
CA ASP A 298 -8.36 10.71 4.18
C ASP A 298 -7.09 9.89 4.48
N ARG A 299 -7.11 9.03 5.52
CA ARG A 299 -5.99 8.13 5.86
C ARG A 299 -5.66 7.15 4.73
N HIS A 300 -6.68 6.61 4.06
CA HIS A 300 -6.48 5.72 2.91
C HIS A 300 -5.81 6.47 1.76
N ALA A 301 -6.23 7.71 1.49
CA ALA A 301 -5.64 8.57 0.46
C ALA A 301 -4.18 8.94 0.76
N GLU A 302 -3.83 9.14 2.02
CA GLU A 302 -2.44 9.38 2.45
C GLU A 302 -1.55 8.14 2.29
N SER A 303 -2.13 6.95 2.44
CA SER A 303 -1.43 5.66 2.40
C SER A 303 -1.33 5.06 1.00
N THR A 304 -2.12 5.58 0.05
CA THR A 304 -2.15 5.14 -1.35
C THR A 304 -1.65 6.25 -2.26
N ARG A 305 -1.30 5.91 -3.50
CA ARG A 305 -0.85 6.91 -4.48
C ARG A 305 -1.75 6.85 -5.72
N PRO A 306 -2.26 8.00 -6.19
CA PRO A 306 -2.93 8.05 -7.47
C PRO A 306 -1.94 7.76 -8.61
N ALA A 307 -2.50 7.50 -9.79
CA ALA A 307 -1.72 7.34 -11.02
C ALA A 307 -0.73 8.50 -11.22
N PRO A 308 0.51 8.21 -11.68
CA PRO A 308 1.51 9.24 -11.90
C PRO A 308 1.05 10.24 -12.96
N VAL A 309 1.49 11.49 -12.81
CA VAL A 309 1.19 12.57 -13.75
C VAL A 309 2.33 12.68 -14.74
N GLN A 310 2.01 12.58 -16.03
CA GLN A 310 2.97 12.83 -17.10
C GLN A 310 3.04 14.35 -17.35
N VAL A 311 3.93 15.04 -16.63
CA VAL A 311 3.96 16.52 -16.54
C VAL A 311 3.84 17.21 -17.91
N LEU A 312 4.71 16.86 -18.87
CA LEU A 312 4.72 17.49 -20.19
C LEU A 312 3.45 17.14 -20.98
N ALA A 313 3.07 15.87 -21.01
CA ALA A 313 1.87 15.42 -21.72
C ALA A 313 0.59 16.06 -21.14
N SER A 314 0.51 16.26 -19.82
CA SER A 314 -0.61 16.93 -19.17
C SER A 314 -0.68 18.42 -19.53
N LEU A 315 0.46 19.10 -19.67
CA LEU A 315 0.52 20.50 -20.10
C LEU A 315 0.09 20.63 -21.57
N ASP A 316 0.64 19.82 -22.46
CA ASP A 316 0.28 19.79 -23.88
C ASP A 316 -1.21 19.44 -24.10
N ALA A 317 -1.73 18.52 -23.28
CA ALA A 317 -3.13 18.15 -23.27
C ALA A 317 -4.03 19.29 -22.79
N ALA A 318 -3.58 20.09 -21.82
CA ALA A 318 -4.33 21.23 -21.29
C ALA A 318 -4.38 22.41 -22.29
N GLU A 319 -3.33 22.60 -23.09
CA GLU A 319 -3.34 23.55 -24.21
C GLU A 319 -4.37 23.15 -25.26
N ARG A 320 -4.45 21.85 -25.56
CA ARG A 320 -5.39 21.26 -26.53
C ARG A 320 -6.68 20.73 -25.90
N ALA A 321 -7.07 21.23 -24.73
CA ALA A 321 -8.18 20.68 -23.94
C ALA A 321 -9.50 20.49 -24.73
N GLY A 322 -9.77 21.32 -25.73
CA GLY A 322 -10.97 21.22 -26.58
C GLY A 322 -10.99 20.04 -27.57
N ALA A 323 -9.90 19.26 -27.63
CA ALA A 323 -9.75 18.05 -28.45
C ALA A 323 -9.12 16.89 -27.66
N THR A 324 -8.95 17.05 -26.33
CA THR A 324 -8.31 16.06 -25.47
C THR A 324 -9.39 15.24 -24.76
N ALA A 325 -9.41 13.93 -24.97
CA ALA A 325 -10.15 13.02 -24.10
C ALA A 325 -9.41 12.86 -22.76
N VAL A 326 -10.15 12.95 -21.67
CA VAL A 326 -9.64 12.85 -20.30
C VAL A 326 -10.42 11.84 -19.49
N ARG A 327 -9.78 11.35 -18.44
CA ARG A 327 -10.40 10.51 -17.41
C ARG A 327 -9.94 10.93 -16.03
N TRP A 328 -10.74 10.62 -15.02
CA TRP A 328 -10.31 10.82 -13.63
C TRP A 328 -8.97 10.13 -13.38
N ARG A 329 -8.09 10.83 -12.66
CA ARG A 329 -6.79 10.26 -12.30
C ARG A 329 -7.03 9.12 -11.33
N HIS A 330 -6.92 7.91 -11.85
CA HIS A 330 -7.18 6.67 -11.11
C HIS A 330 -6.46 6.67 -9.74
N GLY A 331 -7.16 6.24 -8.69
CA GLY A 331 -6.65 6.24 -7.31
C GLY A 331 -6.62 7.62 -6.64
N LEU A 332 -6.99 8.70 -7.33
CA LEU A 332 -7.18 10.00 -6.69
C LEU A 332 -8.51 10.01 -5.93
N ILE A 333 -8.42 9.99 -4.61
CA ILE A 333 -9.59 10.12 -3.74
C ILE A 333 -10.00 11.60 -3.71
N GLY A 334 -11.28 11.86 -3.98
CA GLY A 334 -11.85 13.19 -3.90
C GLY A 334 -13.29 13.15 -3.41
N THR A 335 -13.63 14.06 -2.51
CA THR A 335 -15.00 14.19 -2.00
C THR A 335 -15.64 15.41 -2.63
N ARG A 336 -16.80 15.22 -3.26
CA ARG A 336 -17.61 16.30 -3.82
C ARG A 336 -18.69 16.71 -2.81
N GLN A 337 -18.82 18.01 -2.59
CA GLN A 337 -19.91 18.61 -1.82
C GLN A 337 -20.48 19.81 -2.57
N ILE A 338 -21.74 20.15 -2.29
CA ILE A 338 -22.36 21.39 -2.75
C ILE A 338 -22.40 22.34 -1.57
N GLN A 339 -21.81 23.52 -1.72
CA GLN A 339 -21.78 24.56 -0.67
C GLN A 339 -22.01 25.91 -1.33
N ASP A 340 -22.97 26.68 -0.82
CA ASP A 340 -23.31 28.04 -1.29
C ASP A 340 -23.50 28.13 -2.82
N GLY A 341 -24.20 27.14 -3.41
CA GLY A 341 -24.46 27.08 -4.86
C GLY A 341 -23.22 26.82 -5.72
N ARG A 342 -22.16 26.24 -5.14
CA ARG A 342 -20.92 25.88 -5.82
C ARG A 342 -20.56 24.42 -5.56
N VAL A 343 -19.88 23.81 -6.52
CA VAL A 343 -19.28 22.48 -6.34
C VAL A 343 -17.94 22.65 -5.65
N VAL A 344 -17.79 22.04 -4.49
CA VAL A 344 -16.54 21.96 -3.73
C VAL A 344 -15.98 20.55 -3.88
N LEU A 345 -14.82 20.44 -4.52
CA LEU A 345 -14.07 19.20 -4.63
C LEU A 345 -12.91 19.24 -3.63
N ARG A 346 -13.01 18.45 -2.56
CA ARG A 346 -11.96 18.26 -1.57
C ARG A 346 -11.06 17.11 -1.99
N LEU A 347 -9.79 17.40 -2.22
CA LEU A 347 -8.71 16.45 -2.48
C LEU A 347 -7.84 16.35 -1.22
N PRO A 348 -6.95 15.35 -1.11
CA PRO A 348 -6.15 15.16 0.10
C PRO A 348 -5.24 16.35 0.44
N ASP A 349 -4.78 17.06 -0.59
CA ASP A 349 -3.82 18.15 -0.49
C ASP A 349 -4.44 19.55 -0.66
N ARG A 350 -5.64 19.66 -1.22
CA ARG A 350 -6.27 20.95 -1.54
C ARG A 350 -7.78 20.87 -1.73
N THR A 351 -8.41 22.03 -1.79
CA THR A 351 -9.84 22.16 -2.12
C THR A 351 -10.00 23.01 -3.39
N MET A 352 -10.87 22.58 -4.29
CA MET A 352 -11.17 23.26 -5.54
C MET A 352 -12.65 23.62 -5.61
N THR A 353 -12.97 24.81 -6.09
CA THR A 353 -14.35 25.28 -6.22
C THR A 353 -14.70 25.56 -7.68
N PHE A 354 -15.90 25.14 -8.09
CA PHE A 354 -16.46 25.30 -9.43
C PHE A 354 -17.90 25.84 -9.34
N PRO A 355 -18.41 26.48 -10.41
CA PRO A 355 -19.84 26.75 -10.54
C PRO A 355 -20.67 25.47 -10.41
N ASP A 356 -21.90 25.60 -9.90
CA ASP A 356 -22.90 24.50 -9.84
C ASP A 356 -23.07 23.79 -11.19
N SER A 357 -23.06 24.52 -12.30
CA SER A 357 -23.17 23.93 -13.65
C SER A 357 -22.11 22.86 -13.96
N CYS A 358 -20.97 22.84 -13.27
CA CYS A 358 -19.94 21.81 -13.44
C CYS A 358 -20.25 20.50 -12.69
N ALA A 359 -21.28 20.43 -11.85
CA ALA A 359 -21.56 19.27 -11.00
C ALA A 359 -21.76 17.97 -11.79
N PRO A 360 -22.57 17.92 -12.87
CA PRO A 360 -22.78 16.69 -13.62
C PRO A 360 -21.49 16.19 -14.28
N ALA A 361 -20.69 17.11 -14.84
CA ALA A 361 -19.40 16.79 -15.47
C ALA A 361 -18.39 16.22 -14.47
N ILE A 362 -18.20 16.87 -13.31
CA ILE A 362 -17.27 16.41 -12.27
C ILE A 362 -17.74 15.07 -11.69
N GLU A 363 -19.04 14.90 -11.47
CA GLU A 363 -19.60 13.63 -11.00
C GLU A 363 -19.38 12.49 -11.98
N ALA A 364 -19.65 12.72 -13.27
CA ALA A 364 -19.48 11.70 -14.29
C ALA A 364 -18.01 11.28 -14.42
N LEU A 365 -17.08 12.25 -14.47
CA LEU A 365 -15.65 11.98 -14.48
C LEU A 365 -15.22 11.18 -13.24
N HIS A 366 -15.63 11.61 -12.04
CA HIS A 366 -15.28 10.92 -10.79
C HIS A 366 -15.81 9.48 -10.74
N ARG A 367 -16.96 9.20 -11.37
CA ARG A 367 -17.53 7.86 -11.53
C ARG A 367 -16.87 7.03 -12.65
N GLY A 368 -15.84 7.56 -13.31
CA GLY A 368 -15.03 6.86 -14.30
C GLY A 368 -15.36 7.16 -15.76
N LEU A 369 -16.18 8.19 -16.05
CA LEU A 369 -16.41 8.61 -17.43
C LEU A 369 -15.08 9.02 -18.09
N VAL A 370 -14.86 8.51 -19.29
CA VAL A 370 -13.89 9.06 -20.25
C VAL A 370 -14.65 10.03 -21.14
N ALA A 371 -14.21 11.28 -21.20
CA ALA A 371 -14.90 12.32 -21.96
C ALA A 371 -13.93 13.37 -22.52
N ASP A 372 -14.37 14.04 -23.57
CA ASP A 372 -13.74 15.22 -24.16
C ASP A 372 -14.67 16.44 -24.04
N ALA A 373 -14.31 17.54 -24.70
CA ALA A 373 -15.07 18.77 -24.64
C ALA A 373 -16.46 18.68 -25.30
N ASP A 374 -16.73 17.69 -26.15
CA ASP A 374 -18.01 17.51 -26.84
C ASP A 374 -18.94 16.54 -26.10
N THR A 375 -18.40 15.72 -25.19
CA THR A 375 -19.12 14.62 -24.51
C THR A 375 -19.32 14.81 -23.01
N LEU A 376 -18.73 15.84 -22.39
CA LEU A 376 -18.95 16.14 -20.98
C LEU A 376 -20.40 16.57 -20.69
N PRO A 377 -21.08 15.96 -19.70
CA PRO A 377 -22.48 16.24 -19.45
C PRO A 377 -22.69 17.59 -18.75
N GLY A 378 -23.77 18.28 -19.13
CA GLY A 378 -24.25 19.49 -18.44
C GLY A 378 -23.54 20.79 -18.79
N LEU A 379 -22.57 20.76 -19.71
CA LEU A 379 -21.80 21.92 -20.15
C LEU A 379 -21.79 22.00 -21.68
N ASP A 380 -21.68 23.22 -22.23
CA ASP A 380 -21.36 23.38 -23.64
C ASP A 380 -19.87 23.10 -23.92
N ARG A 381 -19.46 23.13 -25.18
CA ARG A 381 -18.08 22.84 -25.58
C ARG A 381 -17.07 23.83 -24.99
N ALA A 382 -17.43 25.10 -24.88
CA ALA A 382 -16.53 26.14 -24.40
C ALA A 382 -16.26 25.97 -22.90
N ASP A 383 -17.32 25.78 -22.11
CA ASP A 383 -17.23 25.53 -20.68
C ASP A 383 -16.56 24.19 -20.36
N SER A 384 -16.87 23.14 -21.14
CA SER A 384 -16.19 21.84 -21.04
C SER A 384 -14.69 21.97 -21.29
N THR A 385 -14.28 22.74 -22.30
CA THR A 385 -12.87 23.01 -22.58
C THR A 385 -12.16 23.71 -21.42
N VAL A 386 -12.82 24.69 -20.79
CA VAL A 386 -12.28 25.41 -19.63
C VAL A 386 -12.15 24.47 -18.43
N LEU A 387 -13.17 23.66 -18.15
CA LEU A 387 -13.15 22.69 -17.05
C LEU A 387 -12.04 21.65 -17.25
N ILE A 388 -11.97 21.02 -18.42
CA ILE A 388 -10.94 20.02 -18.75
C ILE A 388 -9.53 20.62 -18.57
N ARG A 389 -9.30 21.83 -19.12
CA ARG A 389 -8.00 22.52 -18.98
C ARG A 389 -7.61 22.71 -17.52
N ARG A 390 -8.55 23.15 -16.68
CA ARG A 390 -8.30 23.35 -15.26
C ARG A 390 -8.00 22.03 -14.55
N LEU A 391 -8.80 20.99 -14.78
CA LEU A 391 -8.62 19.68 -14.16
C LEU A 391 -7.29 19.02 -14.58
N LEU A 392 -6.83 19.21 -15.82
CA LEU A 392 -5.53 18.73 -16.30
C LEU A 392 -4.36 19.45 -15.62
N ARG A 393 -4.41 20.78 -15.54
CA ARG A 393 -3.37 21.59 -14.87
C ARG A 393 -3.25 21.27 -13.38
N GLU A 394 -4.36 20.88 -12.78
CA GLU A 394 -4.46 20.50 -11.38
C GLU A 394 -4.22 18.99 -11.19
N ALA A 395 -3.97 18.24 -12.27
CA ALA A 395 -3.77 16.80 -12.24
C ALA A 395 -4.90 16.01 -11.54
N VAL A 396 -6.14 16.50 -11.64
CA VAL A 396 -7.35 15.79 -11.20
C VAL A 396 -7.74 14.74 -12.23
N VAL A 397 -7.58 15.08 -13.50
CA VAL A 397 -7.74 14.18 -14.63
C VAL A 397 -6.41 14.00 -15.35
N VAL A 398 -6.31 12.92 -16.12
CA VAL A 398 -5.18 12.64 -17.00
C VAL A 398 -5.68 12.50 -18.44
N PRO A 399 -4.86 12.86 -19.46
CA PRO A 399 -5.22 12.60 -20.83
C PRO A 399 -5.30 11.10 -21.09
N VAL A 400 -6.23 10.69 -21.94
CA VAL A 400 -6.31 9.32 -22.44
C VAL A 400 -5.43 9.23 -23.68
N GLY A 401 -4.47 8.30 -23.67
CA GLY A 401 -3.64 8.02 -24.84
C GLY A 401 -4.47 7.39 -25.97
N PRO A 402 -4.01 7.47 -27.23
CA PRO A 402 -4.74 6.93 -28.39
C PRO A 402 -5.03 5.42 -28.34
N GLU A 403 -4.44 4.66 -27.41
CA GLU A 403 -4.64 3.21 -27.24
C GLU A 403 -5.58 2.82 -26.09
N GLN A 404 -6.23 3.78 -25.40
CA GLN A 404 -7.06 3.52 -24.21
C GLN A 404 -8.48 4.11 -24.29
N GLY A 405 -8.94 4.42 -25.52
CA GLY A 405 -10.28 4.96 -25.79
C GLY A 405 -11.33 3.88 -25.99
#